data_AF-A0A6M1U415-F1
#
_entry.id   AF-A0A6M1U415-F1
#
_cell.length_a   1.000
_cell.length_b   1.000
_cell.length_c   1.000
_cell.angle_alpha   90.00
_cell.angle_beta   90.00
_cell.angle_gamma   90.00
#
_symmetry.space_group_name_H-M   'P 1'
#
loop_
_entity.id
_entity.type
_entity.pdbx_description
1 polymer ?
#
loop_
_entity_poly.entity_id
_entity_poly.type
_entity_poly.pdbx_seq_one_letter_code
_entity_poly.pdbx_strand_id
1 'polypeptide(L)' 'MHLRSNLKTLADARGVSIREIARDIDYRFESVRQLYNDEMERYPRDLLAKLCAYFGVTVAELLIAESENKKPPN' A
#
# COMPACT_ATOMS: atom_id res chain seq x y z
N MET A 1 -8.37 -0.76 16.35
CA MET A 1 -7.89 -1.53 15.19
C MET A 1 -7.79 -0.56 14.04
N HIS A 2 -6.58 -0.27 13.57
CA HIS A 2 -6.34 0.64 12.46
C HIS A 2 -5.80 -0.17 11.28
N LEU A 3 -6.38 0.01 10.11
CA LEU A 3 -5.86 -0.59 8.88
C LEU A 3 -4.89 0.40 8.27
N ARG A 4 -3.64 -0.02 8.09
CA ARG A 4 -2.61 0.80 7.46
C ARG A 4 -2.08 0.18 6.17
N SER A 5 -1.56 1.04 5.32
CA SER A 5 -0.95 0.70 4.04
C SER A 5 0.55 0.41 4.20
N ASN A 6 1.01 -0.77 3.81
CA ASN A 6 2.43 -1.12 3.75
C ASN A 6 3.08 -0.72 2.41
N LEU A 7 2.36 0.03 1.57
CA LEU A 7 2.82 0.45 0.25
C LEU A 7 4.16 1.20 0.31
N LYS A 8 4.37 1.99 1.37
CA LYS A 8 5.63 2.71 1.59
C LYS A 8 6.84 1.77 1.63
N THR A 9 6.77 0.72 2.46
CA THR A 9 7.83 -0.27 2.58
C THR A 9 8.07 -1.01 1.28
N LEU A 10 7.00 -1.37 0.55
CA LEU A 10 7.09 -2.07 -0.72
C LEU A 10 7.73 -1.20 -1.81
N ALA A 11 7.38 0.09 -1.85
CA ALA A 11 7.96 1.06 -2.76
C ALA A 11 9.45 1.28 -2.47
N ASP A 12 9.82 1.44 -1.20
CA ASP A 12 11.20 1.63 -0.76
C ASP A 12 12.06 0.39 -1.06
N ALA A 13 11.54 -0.82 -0.79
CA ALA A 13 12.22 -2.08 -1.06
C ALA A 13 12.52 -2.30 -2.55
N ARG A 14 11.66 -1.79 -3.44
CA ARG A 14 11.90 -1.81 -4.89
C ARG A 14 12.63 -0.57 -5.42
N GLY A 15 12.80 0.47 -4.62
CA GLY A 15 13.37 1.75 -5.04
C GLY A 15 12.51 2.50 -6.08
N VAL A 16 11.18 2.29 -6.08
CA VAL A 16 10.25 2.91 -7.03
C VAL A 16 9.49 4.06 -6.41
N SER A 17 9.30 5.14 -7.17
CA SER A 17 8.51 6.29 -6.74
C SER A 17 7.00 6.06 -6.95
N ILE A 18 6.17 6.78 -6.19
CA ILE A 18 4.70 6.77 -6.33
C ILE A 18 4.27 7.09 -7.77
N ARG A 19 5.01 7.98 -8.46
CA ARG A 19 4.74 8.36 -9.85
C ARG A 19 4.98 7.21 -10.82
N GLU A 20 6.07 6.46 -10.63
CA GLU A 20 6.38 5.29 -11.44
C GLU A 20 5.35 4.19 -11.21
N ILE A 21 5.00 3.90 -9.95
CA ILE A 21 3.95 2.93 -9.62
C ILE A 21 2.66 3.30 -10.35
N ALA A 22 2.18 4.55 -10.18
CA ALA A 22 0.94 5.00 -10.81
C ALA A 22 0.94 4.88 -12.34
N ARG A 23 2.10 5.13 -12.98
CA ARG A 23 2.27 4.97 -14.41
C ARG A 23 2.26 3.50 -14.83
N ASP A 24 2.97 2.65 -14.10
CA ASP A 24 3.11 1.23 -14.42
C ASP A 24 1.81 0.45 -14.23
N ILE A 25 1.02 0.79 -13.20
CA ILE A 25 -0.29 0.19 -12.97
C ILE A 25 -1.43 0.88 -13.76
N ASP A 26 -1.09 1.87 -14.59
CA ASP A 26 -2.02 2.74 -15.31
C ASP A 26 -3.19 3.19 -14.41
N TYR A 27 -2.84 3.95 -13.37
CA TYR A 27 -3.78 4.41 -12.35
C TYR A 27 -3.54 5.86 -11.96
N ARG A 28 -4.55 6.49 -11.35
CA ARG A 28 -4.44 7.89 -10.92
C ARG A 28 -3.39 8.05 -9.82
N PHE A 29 -2.44 8.94 -10.06
CA PHE A 29 -1.39 9.29 -9.11
C PHE A 29 -1.94 9.67 -7.73
N GLU A 30 -3.03 10.46 -7.69
CA GLU A 30 -3.65 10.86 -6.42
C GLU A 30 -4.12 9.67 -5.59
N SER A 31 -4.69 8.64 -6.23
CA SER A 31 -5.14 7.45 -5.52
C SER A 31 -3.97 6.65 -4.96
N VAL A 32 -2.88 6.49 -5.72
CA VAL A 32 -1.68 5.81 -5.22
C VAL A 32 -1.04 6.62 -4.09
N ARG A 33 -1.03 7.96 -4.19
CA ARG A 33 -0.54 8.85 -3.13
C ARG A 33 -1.36 8.78 -1.86
N GLN A 34 -2.69 8.80 -1.96
CA GLN A 34 -3.59 8.66 -0.81
C GLN A 34 -3.36 7.33 -0.09
N LEU A 35 -3.20 6.24 -0.85
CA LEU A 35 -2.86 4.94 -0.28
C LEU A 35 -1.49 4.97 0.39
N TYR A 36 -0.49 5.58 -0.25
CA TYR A 36 0.86 5.70 0.30
C TYR A 36 0.92 6.52 1.59
N ASN A 37 0.11 7.57 1.69
CA ASN A 37 0.02 8.44 2.86
C ASN A 37 -0.97 7.93 3.94
N ASP A 38 -1.63 6.80 3.72
CA ASP A 38 -2.69 6.29 4.59
C ASP A 38 -3.90 7.24 4.73
N GLU A 39 -4.12 8.12 3.75
CA GLU A 39 -5.24 9.07 3.69
C GLU A 39 -6.49 8.45 3.03
N MET A 40 -6.42 7.18 2.61
CA MET A 40 -7.46 6.51 1.85
C MET A 40 -8.47 5.81 2.78
N GLU A 41 -9.69 6.35 2.89
CA GLU A 41 -10.77 5.73 3.68
C GLU A 41 -11.39 4.50 3.01
N ARG A 42 -11.39 4.46 1.66
CA ARG A 42 -12.01 3.38 0.87
C ARG A 42 -11.02 2.87 -0.15
N TYR A 43 -10.65 1.60 0.00
CA TYR A 43 -9.70 0.93 -0.89
C TYR A 43 -10.43 0.37 -2.13
N PRO A 44 -10.15 0.90 -3.34
CA PRO A 44 -10.69 0.33 -4.56
C PRO A 44 -10.09 -1.07 -4.78
N ARG A 45 -10.95 -2.08 -4.99
CA ARG A 45 -10.49 -3.46 -5.23
C ARG A 45 -9.55 -3.56 -6.44
N ASP A 46 -9.83 -2.79 -7.49
CA ASP A 46 -8.99 -2.72 -8.70
C ASP A 46 -7.58 -2.20 -8.40
N LEU A 47 -7.46 -1.11 -7.62
CA LEU A 47 -6.17 -0.57 -7.19
C LEU A 47 -5.38 -1.61 -6.39
N LEU A 48 -6.01 -2.27 -5.43
CA LEU A 48 -5.36 -3.30 -4.62
C LEU A 48 -4.87 -4.46 -5.49
N ALA A 49 -5.70 -4.95 -6.42
CA ALA A 49 -5.35 -6.04 -7.32
C ALA A 49 -4.16 -5.67 -8.22
N LYS A 50 -4.18 -4.46 -8.79
CA LYS A 50 -3.09 -3.93 -9.62
C LYS A 50 -1.78 -3.81 -8.83
N LEU A 51 -1.82 -3.28 -7.61
CA LEU A 51 -0.64 -3.16 -6.76
C LEU A 51 -0.10 -4.54 -6.35
N CYS A 52 -0.98 -5.47 -5.96
CA CYS A 52 -0.59 -6.84 -5.64
C CYS A 52 0.10 -7.51 -6.83
N ALA A 53 -0.47 -7.39 -8.04
CA ALA A 53 0.13 -7.92 -9.26
C ALA A 53 1.46 -7.23 -9.62
N TYR A 54 1.53 -5.91 -9.47
CA TYR A 54 2.75 -5.14 -9.74
C TYR A 54 3.88 -5.55 -8.81
N PHE A 55 3.65 -5.55 -7.49
CA PHE A 55 4.64 -5.89 -6.48
C PHE A 55 4.89 -7.40 -6.34
N GLY A 56 3.99 -8.23 -6.87
CA GLY A 56 4.04 -9.69 -6.71
C GLY A 56 3.75 -10.13 -5.28
N VAL A 57 2.91 -9.37 -4.56
CA VAL A 57 2.58 -9.59 -3.14
C VAL A 57 1.09 -9.84 -2.96
N THR A 58 0.72 -10.32 -1.79
CA THR A 58 -0.70 -10.52 -1.43
C THR A 58 -1.31 -9.28 -0.78
N VAL A 59 -2.65 -9.21 -0.76
CA VAL A 59 -3.38 -8.10 -0.10
C VAL A 59 -3.03 -8.00 1.39
N ALA A 60 -2.73 -9.13 2.05
CA ALA A 60 -2.34 -9.15 3.46
C ALA A 60 -0.96 -8.51 3.72
N GLU A 61 -0.09 -8.51 2.72
CA GLU A 61 1.21 -7.82 2.79
C GLU A 61 1.09 -6.33 2.45
N LEU A 62 0.08 -5.97 1.64
CA LEU A 62 -0.20 -4.60 1.25
C LEU A 62 -0.97 -3.82 2.35
N LEU A 63 -1.94 -4.46 3.00
CA LEU A 63 -2.81 -3.87 4.01
C LEU A 63 -2.61 -4.59 5.35
N ILE A 64 -2.04 -3.89 6.33
CA ILE A 64 -1.73 -4.42 7.64
C ILE A 64 -2.76 -3.89 8.64
N ALA A 65 -3.52 -4.80 9.24
CA ALA A 65 -4.40 -4.46 10.34
C ALA A 65 -3.60 -4.42 11.65
N GLU A 66 -3.33 -3.22 12.14
CA GLU A 66 -2.72 -3.04 13.45
C GLU A 66 -3.80 -3.13 14.54
N SER A 67 -3.70 -4.19 15.33
CA SER A 67 -4.33 -4.27 16.64
C SER A 67 -3.39 -3.58 17.62
N GLU A 68 -3.90 -2.79 18.57
CA GLU A 68 -3.11 -2.07 19.60
C GLU A 68 -2.26 -2.96 20.53
N ASN A 69 -2.04 -4.24 20.19
CA ASN A 69 -1.39 -5.21 21.04
C ASN A 69 -0.14 -5.85 20.43
N LYS A 70 0.79 -5.03 19.92
CA LYS A 70 2.18 -5.45 19.80
C LYS A 70 3.15 -4.26 19.84
N LYS A 71 3.39 -3.75 21.05
CA LYS A 71 4.74 -3.28 21.38
C LYS A 71 5.64 -4.54 21.33
N PRO A 72 6.71 -4.61 20.53
CA PRO A 72 7.71 -5.65 20.75
C PRO A 72 8.25 -5.43 22.17
N PRO A 73 8.21 -6.45 23.06
CA PRO A 73 8.85 -6.37 24.35
C PRO A 73 10.35 -6.21 24.08
N ASN A 74 10.91 -5.12 24.64
CA ASN A 74 12.35 -4.91 24.71
C ASN A 74 12.90 -5.69 25.90
#